data_AF-A0A6P1GQG6-F1
#
_entry.id   AF-A0A6P1GQG6-F1
#
_cell.length_a   1.000
_cell.length_b   1.000
_cell.length_c   1.000
_cell.angle_alpha   90.00
_cell.angle_beta   90.00
_cell.angle_gamma   90.00
#
_symmetry.space_group_name_H-M   'P 1'
#
loop_
_entity.id
_entity.type
_entity.pdbx_description
1 polymer ?
#
loop_
_entity_poly.entity_id
_entity_poly.type
_entity_poly.pdbx_seq_one_letter_code
_entity_poly.pdbx_strand_id
1 'polypeptide(L)'
;MSDAMKMFVFEGTPAQLAEMAKSMGASTNAVTAALPISSPTVNSPEEADDYDGTVVVTTEFARKVLTRRPLSKEQRKLLVTLANATPDYTLATVLQEALDYSPAQFAGMMGAFGRRLTHTPHYVNDSYFFDQEWVHDEGCYKYRLPETVIAALKAEKIC
;
A
#
# COMPACT_ATOMS: atom_id res chain seq x y z
N MET A 1 -24.86 -14.12 -38.19
CA MET A 1 -23.56 -13.54 -38.55
C MET A 1 -22.96 -13.01 -37.27
N SER A 2 -22.01 -13.73 -36.70
CA SER A 2 -21.33 -13.34 -35.44
C SER A 2 -19.84 -13.31 -35.75
N ASP A 3 -19.28 -12.10 -35.76
CA ASP A 3 -17.89 -11.83 -36.08
C ASP A 3 -17.02 -12.22 -34.88
N ALA A 4 -16.08 -13.15 -35.09
CA ALA A 4 -15.23 -13.70 -34.05
C ALA A 4 -14.02 -12.78 -33.84
N MET A 5 -13.88 -12.25 -32.63
CA MET A 5 -12.75 -11.40 -32.23
C MET A 5 -11.46 -12.23 -32.24
N LYS A 6 -10.56 -11.98 -33.20
CA LYS A 6 -9.26 -12.65 -33.34
C LYS A 6 -8.28 -12.12 -32.30
N MET A 7 -7.98 -12.93 -31.29
CA MET A 7 -6.90 -12.69 -30.34
C MET A 7 -5.57 -13.04 -31.01
N PHE A 8 -4.66 -12.08 -31.16
CA PHE A 8 -3.29 -12.33 -31.61
C PHE A 8 -2.40 -12.51 -30.38
N VAL A 9 -2.00 -13.76 -30.13
CA VAL A 9 -0.99 -14.10 -29.13
C VAL A 9 0.36 -14.07 -29.84
N PHE A 10 1.24 -13.19 -29.41
CA PHE A 10 2.63 -13.15 -29.86
C PHE A 10 3.48 -13.84 -28.81
N GLU A 11 3.92 -15.05 -29.11
CA GLU A 11 4.97 -15.73 -28.33
C GLU A 11 6.33 -15.34 -28.90
N GLY A 12 7.13 -14.67 -28.06
CA GLY A 12 8.50 -14.29 -28.37
C GLY A 12 9.25 -13.98 -27.08
N THR A 13 10.56 -14.23 -27.08
CA THR A 13 11.42 -13.87 -25.95
C THR A 13 11.53 -12.35 -25.83
N PRO A 14 11.83 -11.78 -24.64
CA PRO A 14 11.98 -10.33 -24.46
C PRO A 14 12.96 -9.67 -25.46
N ALA A 15 13.96 -10.43 -25.92
CA ALA A 15 14.91 -9.99 -26.93
C ALA A 15 14.27 -9.76 -28.31
N GLN A 16 13.30 -10.58 -28.70
CA GLN A 16 12.60 -10.45 -29.98
C GLN A 16 11.63 -9.26 -30.00
N LEU A 17 11.04 -8.91 -28.86
CA LEU A 17 10.21 -7.71 -28.72
C LEU A 17 11.04 -6.42 -28.80
N ALA A 18 12.27 -6.43 -28.26
CA ALA A 18 13.18 -5.29 -28.30
C ALA A 18 13.71 -4.99 -29.72
N GLU A 19 13.85 -6.00 -30.56
CA GLU A 19 14.26 -5.84 -31.97
C GLU A 19 13.14 -5.21 -32.82
N MET A 20 11.88 -5.53 -32.51
CA MET A 20 10.71 -4.92 -33.14
C MET A 20 10.54 -3.43 -32.81
N ALA A 21 10.94 -3.00 -31.60
CA ALA A 21 10.91 -1.59 -31.21
C ALA A 21 11.97 -0.75 -31.95
N LYS A 22 13.04 -1.36 -32.47
CA LYS A 22 14.08 -0.68 -33.25
C LYS A 22 13.71 -0.45 -34.72
N SER A 23 12.78 -1.23 -35.28
CA SER A 23 12.33 -1.06 -36.68
C SER A 23 11.25 0.01 -36.84
N MET A 24 10.64 0.47 -35.74
CA MET A 24 9.72 1.61 -35.71
C MET A 24 10.49 2.87 -35.33
N GLY A 25 11.11 3.51 -36.32
CA GLY A 25 11.98 4.67 -36.20
C GLY A 25 11.38 5.88 -35.46
N ALA A 26 11.40 5.85 -34.12
CA ALA A 26 11.31 7.04 -33.28
C ALA A 26 12.70 7.69 -33.26
N SER A 27 12.84 8.68 -34.14
CA SER A 27 14.04 9.48 -34.33
C SER A 27 14.51 10.13 -33.04
N THR A 28 15.79 9.95 -32.77
CA THR A 28 16.63 10.65 -31.80
C THR A 28 16.57 12.17 -31.93
N ASN A 29 16.55 12.87 -30.79
CA ASN A 29 17.25 14.15 -30.59
C ASN A 29 17.70 14.31 -29.13
N ALA A 30 18.86 13.71 -28.86
CA ALA A 30 20.08 14.30 -28.31
C ALA A 30 20.08 15.32 -27.12
N VAL A 31 20.92 14.96 -26.13
CA VAL A 31 21.83 15.75 -25.27
C VAL A 31 21.28 16.48 -24.04
N THR A 32 21.59 15.98 -22.83
CA THR A 32 22.60 16.61 -21.94
C THR A 32 23.03 15.69 -20.80
N ALA A 33 24.31 15.80 -20.44
CA ALA A 33 25.05 14.93 -19.54
C ALA A 33 24.51 14.89 -18.10
N ALA A 34 24.52 13.70 -17.48
CA ALA A 34 24.36 13.52 -16.05
C ALA A 34 25.58 12.80 -15.47
N LEU A 35 26.12 13.39 -14.40
CA LEU A 35 27.26 12.95 -13.59
C LEU A 35 27.02 11.53 -13.01
N PRO A 36 28.09 10.77 -12.69
CA PRO A 36 27.93 9.49 -12.01
C PRO A 36 27.51 9.74 -10.55
N ILE A 37 26.21 9.56 -10.27
CA ILE A 37 25.72 9.49 -8.89
C ILE A 37 26.07 8.10 -8.39
N SER A 38 27.06 8.01 -7.50
CA SER A 38 27.28 6.82 -6.69
C SER A 38 26.01 6.56 -5.88
N SER A 39 25.32 5.48 -6.19
CA SER A 39 24.21 4.98 -5.39
C SER A 39 24.71 4.69 -3.96
N PRO A 40 24.08 5.24 -2.90
CA PRO A 40 24.38 4.78 -1.56
C PRO A 40 23.88 3.33 -1.43
N THR A 41 24.80 2.44 -1.07
CA THR A 41 24.52 1.06 -0.67
C THR A 41 23.52 1.07 0.48
N VAL A 42 22.26 0.76 0.16
CA VAL A 42 21.26 0.41 1.17
C VAL A 42 21.60 -1.01 1.60
N ASN A 43 22.13 -1.14 2.82
CA ASN A 43 22.25 -2.43 3.48
C ASN A 43 20.82 -2.98 3.66
N SER A 44 20.45 -3.96 2.84
CA SER A 44 19.30 -4.83 3.10
C SER A 44 19.58 -5.64 4.36
N PRO A 45 18.67 -5.65 5.35
CA PRO A 45 18.62 -6.74 6.31
C PRO A 45 18.17 -7.99 5.54
N GLU A 46 19.03 -9.01 5.51
CA GLU A 46 18.65 -10.38 5.19
C GLU A 46 17.60 -10.86 6.19
N GLU A 47 16.42 -11.19 5.67
CA GLU A 47 15.63 -12.41 5.96
C GLU A 47 14.29 -12.24 5.22
N ALA A 48 14.23 -12.77 4.00
CA ALA A 48 13.02 -12.82 3.18
C ALA A 48 12.43 -14.22 3.30
N ASP A 49 11.56 -14.41 4.28
CA ASP A 49 10.52 -15.42 4.21
C ASP A 49 9.53 -15.01 3.10
N ASP A 50 9.10 -15.99 2.30
CA ASP A 50 8.12 -15.96 1.20
C ASP A 50 7.28 -14.66 1.12
N TYR A 51 7.76 -13.69 0.34
CA TYR A 51 7.16 -12.36 0.23
C TYR A 51 6.32 -12.26 -1.04
N ASP A 52 4.99 -12.17 -0.89
CA ASP A 52 3.99 -11.89 -1.94
C ASP A 52 4.07 -10.43 -2.47
N GLY A 53 5.27 -9.86 -2.58
CA GLY A 53 5.50 -8.51 -3.10
C GLY A 53 4.86 -7.36 -2.33
N THR A 54 4.24 -7.59 -1.17
CA THR A 54 3.47 -6.58 -0.43
C THR A 54 4.31 -5.93 0.68
N VAL A 55 4.70 -4.67 0.50
CA VAL A 55 5.65 -3.97 1.40
C VAL A 55 4.94 -3.41 2.64
N VAL A 56 5.20 -3.96 3.83
CA VAL A 56 4.73 -3.35 5.09
C VAL A 56 5.42 -2.00 5.28
N VAL A 57 4.67 -0.97 5.73
CA VAL A 57 5.28 0.32 6.08
C VAL A 57 6.30 0.19 7.22
N THR A 58 7.43 0.89 7.10
CA THR A 58 8.40 0.97 8.21
C THR A 58 7.83 1.77 9.38
N THR A 59 8.32 1.51 10.59
CA THR A 59 7.91 2.26 11.80
C THR A 59 8.12 3.76 11.64
N GLU A 60 9.25 4.20 11.06
CA GLU A 60 9.53 5.62 10.84
C GLU A 60 8.51 6.26 9.88
N PHE A 61 8.19 5.56 8.79
CA PHE A 61 7.19 6.06 7.84
C PHE A 61 5.79 6.08 8.46
N ALA A 62 5.41 5.05 9.23
CA ALA A 62 4.15 5.03 9.96
C ALA A 62 4.02 6.24 10.92
N ARG A 63 5.09 6.60 11.62
CA ARG A 63 5.11 7.82 12.46
C ARG A 63 4.87 9.08 11.63
N LYS A 64 5.48 9.21 10.44
CA LYS A 64 5.23 10.34 9.52
C LYS A 64 3.76 10.39 9.10
N VAL A 65 3.15 9.25 8.76
CA VAL A 65 1.72 9.18 8.41
C VAL A 65 0.85 9.64 9.58
N LEU A 66 1.12 9.17 10.80
CA LEU A 66 0.37 9.49 12.01
C LEU A 66 0.48 10.97 12.43
N THR A 67 1.62 11.60 12.14
CA THR A 67 1.91 12.98 12.58
C THR A 67 1.70 14.04 11.49
N ARG A 68 1.57 13.65 10.22
CA ARG A 68 1.41 14.57 9.07
C ARG A 68 0.32 15.63 9.25
N ARG A 69 -0.80 15.26 9.88
CA ARG A 69 -1.92 16.14 10.26
C ARG A 69 -2.51 15.62 11.58
N PRO A 70 -3.24 16.42 12.37
CA PRO A 70 -3.99 15.89 13.50
C PRO A 70 -4.92 14.74 13.04
N LEU A 71 -4.92 13.63 13.78
CA LEU A 71 -5.90 12.55 13.58
C LEU A 71 -7.26 13.01 14.09
N SER A 72 -8.33 12.70 13.36
CA SER A 72 -9.68 12.90 13.90
C SER A 72 -9.92 11.99 15.11
N LYS A 73 -10.96 12.27 15.89
CA LYS A 73 -11.32 11.44 17.06
C LYS A 73 -11.61 10.00 16.62
N GLU A 74 -12.25 9.83 15.47
CA GLU A 74 -12.68 8.56 14.91
C GLU A 74 -11.49 7.78 14.32
N GLN A 75 -10.57 8.47 13.63
CA GLN A 75 -9.31 7.86 13.20
C GLN A 75 -8.49 7.36 14.39
N ARG A 76 -8.39 8.15 15.46
CA ARG A 76 -7.70 7.74 16.68
C ARG A 76 -8.40 6.54 17.32
N LYS A 77 -9.74 6.58 17.44
CA LYS A 77 -10.54 5.49 18.00
C LYS A 77 -10.34 4.20 17.20
N LEU A 78 -10.39 4.25 15.86
CA LEU A 78 -10.10 3.12 14.98
C LEU A 78 -8.72 2.50 15.27
N LEU A 79 -7.67 3.32 15.29
CA LEU A 79 -6.30 2.86 15.52
C LEU A 79 -6.13 2.22 16.89
N VAL A 80 -6.72 2.81 17.94
CA VAL A 80 -6.68 2.26 19.30
C VAL A 80 -7.46 0.94 19.38
N THR A 81 -8.65 0.86 18.77
CA THR A 81 -9.44 -0.38 18.73
C THR A 81 -8.64 -1.51 18.07
N LEU A 82 -8.01 -1.25 16.92
CA LEU A 82 -7.19 -2.25 16.24
C LEU A 82 -5.93 -2.61 17.03
N ALA A 83 -5.29 -1.64 17.67
CA ALA A 83 -4.09 -1.88 18.49
C ALA A 83 -4.40 -2.76 19.71
N ASN A 84 -5.56 -2.58 20.33
CA ASN A 84 -6.01 -3.40 21.46
C ASN A 84 -6.43 -4.82 21.04
N ALA A 85 -6.85 -5.00 19.78
CA ALA A 85 -7.23 -6.30 19.23
C ALA A 85 -6.03 -7.10 18.69
N THR A 86 -4.87 -6.47 18.48
CA THR A 86 -3.66 -7.14 17.98
C THR A 86 -3.19 -8.19 18.99
N PRO A 87 -2.86 -9.43 18.57
CA PRO A 87 -2.52 -9.85 17.20
C PRO A 87 -3.68 -10.30 16.30
N ASP A 88 -4.92 -10.25 16.79
CA ASP A 88 -6.08 -10.73 16.07
C ASP A 88 -6.60 -9.73 15.04
N TYR A 89 -7.34 -10.24 14.06
CA TYR A 89 -8.07 -9.42 13.08
C TYR A 89 -9.43 -8.99 13.64
N THR A 90 -9.85 -7.78 13.30
CA THR A 90 -11.16 -7.23 13.66
C THR A 90 -12.02 -7.02 12.41
N LEU A 91 -13.24 -7.55 12.40
CA LEU A 91 -14.19 -7.36 11.29
C LEU A 91 -14.57 -5.89 11.11
N ALA A 92 -14.79 -5.48 9.86
CA ALA A 92 -15.22 -4.13 9.52
C ALA A 92 -16.53 -3.75 10.22
N THR A 93 -17.46 -4.70 10.39
CA THR A 93 -18.74 -4.52 11.10
C THR A 93 -18.53 -4.14 12.56
N VAL A 94 -17.62 -4.82 13.26
CA VAL A 94 -17.25 -4.50 14.65
C VAL A 94 -16.62 -3.10 14.74
N LEU A 95 -15.78 -2.73 13.79
CA LEU A 95 -15.18 -1.39 13.75
C LEU A 95 -16.21 -0.30 13.45
N GLN A 96 -17.17 -0.58 12.56
CA GLN A 96 -18.29 0.31 12.25
C GLN A 96 -19.14 0.58 13.49
N GLU A 97 -19.51 -0.47 14.22
CA GLU A 97 -20.25 -0.36 15.48
C GLU A 97 -19.46 0.44 16.54
N ALA A 98 -18.16 0.13 16.69
CA ALA A 98 -17.30 0.85 17.62
C ALA A 98 -17.19 2.34 17.29
N LEU A 99 -17.34 2.74 16.03
CA LEU A 99 -17.23 4.12 15.56
C LEU A 99 -18.57 4.83 15.40
N ASP A 100 -19.70 4.12 15.58
CA ASP A 100 -21.06 4.59 15.27
C ASP A 100 -21.19 5.05 13.81
N TYR A 101 -20.60 4.27 12.89
CA TYR A 101 -20.52 4.58 11.47
C TYR A 101 -21.35 3.62 10.64
N SER A 102 -22.07 4.16 9.66
CA SER A 102 -22.59 3.35 8.54
C SER A 102 -21.44 2.80 7.69
N PRO A 103 -21.69 1.74 6.89
CA PRO A 103 -20.68 1.19 5.97
C PRO A 103 -20.07 2.24 5.03
N ALA A 104 -20.89 3.17 4.53
CA ALA A 104 -20.45 4.24 3.63
C ALA A 104 -19.53 5.26 4.33
N GLN A 105 -19.84 5.63 5.57
CA GLN A 105 -18.98 6.51 6.37
C GLN A 105 -17.65 5.84 6.70
N PHE A 106 -17.68 4.55 7.05
CA PHE A 106 -16.47 3.77 7.29
C PHE A 106 -15.58 3.67 6.05
N ALA A 107 -16.15 3.33 4.89
CA ALA A 107 -15.43 3.32 3.63
C ALA A 107 -14.83 4.70 3.29
N GLY A 108 -15.58 5.78 3.52
CA GLY A 108 -15.11 7.15 3.32
C GLY A 108 -13.91 7.50 4.21
N MET A 109 -13.95 7.11 5.48
CA MET A 109 -12.85 7.29 6.43
C MET A 109 -11.62 6.47 6.05
N MET A 110 -11.79 5.19 5.69
CA MET A 110 -10.69 4.33 5.24
C MET A 110 -10.05 4.90 3.96
N GLY A 111 -10.84 5.36 3.00
CA GLY A 111 -10.34 6.04 1.80
C GLY A 111 -9.63 7.37 2.10
N ALA A 112 -10.10 8.14 3.10
CA ALA A 112 -9.41 9.33 3.57
C ALA A 112 -8.07 8.99 4.23
N PHE A 113 -7.99 7.88 4.97
CA PHE A 113 -6.74 7.39 5.53
C PHE A 113 -5.79 6.87 4.45
N GLY A 114 -6.29 6.17 3.42
CA GLY A 114 -5.51 5.80 2.24
C GLY A 114 -4.87 7.02 1.56
N ARG A 115 -5.63 8.10 1.35
CA ARG A 115 -5.09 9.38 0.86
C ARG A 115 -4.07 10.02 1.80
N ARG A 116 -4.24 9.83 3.11
CA ARG A 116 -3.27 10.29 4.12
C ARG A 116 -1.94 9.56 3.94
N LEU A 117 -1.99 8.24 3.76
CA LEU A 117 -0.84 7.37 3.52
C LEU A 117 -0.11 7.75 2.23
N THR A 118 -0.80 7.71 1.08
CA THR A 118 -0.18 7.88 -0.25
C THR A 118 0.38 9.28 -0.49
N HIS A 119 -0.17 10.30 0.17
CA HIS A 119 0.36 11.66 0.07
C HIS A 119 1.37 12.01 1.18
N THR A 120 1.80 11.03 2.00
CA THR A 120 2.90 11.24 2.94
C THR A 120 4.23 11.19 2.18
N PRO A 121 5.14 12.17 2.36
CA PRO A 121 6.43 12.17 1.68
C PRO A 121 7.19 10.86 1.88
N HIS A 122 7.84 10.37 0.83
CA HIS A 122 8.54 9.08 0.78
C HIS A 122 7.63 7.84 0.87
N TYR A 123 6.36 7.98 0.49
CA TYR A 123 5.50 6.82 0.27
C TYR A 123 6.11 5.89 -0.78
N VAL A 124 6.16 4.60 -0.44
CA VAL A 124 6.58 3.53 -1.34
C VAL A 124 5.32 2.94 -1.95
N ASN A 125 5.30 2.79 -3.27
CA ASN A 125 4.17 2.15 -3.95
C ASN A 125 3.91 0.76 -3.38
N ASP A 126 2.63 0.38 -3.36
CA ASP A 126 2.16 -0.90 -2.83
C ASP A 126 2.46 -1.12 -1.33
N SER A 127 2.87 -0.08 -0.61
CA SER A 127 2.99 -0.15 0.84
C SER A 127 1.65 0.01 1.54
N TYR A 128 1.41 -0.82 2.56
CA TYR A 128 0.14 -0.82 3.29
C TYR A 128 0.32 -0.48 4.77
N PHE A 129 -0.67 0.23 5.30
CA PHE A 129 -0.72 0.63 6.72
C PHE A 129 -1.59 -0.30 7.57
N PHE A 130 -2.53 -1.00 6.93
CA PHE A 130 -3.42 -1.98 7.56
C PHE A 130 -3.25 -3.31 6.85
N ASP A 131 -3.12 -4.38 7.63
CA ASP A 131 -3.39 -5.73 7.10
C ASP A 131 -4.90 -5.80 6.86
N GLN A 132 -5.31 -6.24 5.68
CA GLN A 132 -6.72 -6.40 5.35
C GLN A 132 -6.96 -7.67 4.55
N GLU A 133 -8.02 -8.38 4.89
CA GLU A 133 -8.42 -9.60 4.20
C GLU A 133 -9.94 -9.60 4.02
N TRP A 134 -10.42 -9.98 2.85
CA TRP A 134 -11.84 -10.11 2.59
C TRP A 134 -12.36 -11.43 3.16
N VAL A 135 -13.36 -11.36 4.04
CA VAL A 135 -14.02 -12.53 4.61
C VAL A 135 -15.29 -12.80 3.80
N HIS A 136 -15.25 -13.82 2.93
CA HIS A 136 -16.34 -14.13 2.02
C HIS A 136 -17.66 -14.42 2.73
N ASP A 137 -17.62 -15.16 3.83
CA ASP A 137 -18.82 -15.57 4.58
C ASP A 137 -19.51 -14.37 5.25
N GLU A 138 -18.73 -13.38 5.69
CA GLU A 138 -19.23 -12.17 6.36
C GLU A 138 -19.50 -11.02 5.38
N GLY A 139 -19.12 -11.18 4.10
CA GLY A 139 -19.27 -10.14 3.08
C GLY A 139 -18.57 -8.82 3.43
N CYS A 140 -17.48 -8.87 4.21
CA CYS A 140 -16.76 -7.67 4.63
C CYS A 140 -15.26 -7.92 4.85
N TYR A 141 -14.48 -6.84 4.96
CA TYR A 141 -13.06 -6.95 5.32
C TYR A 141 -12.88 -7.20 6.81
N LYS A 142 -11.79 -7.86 7.17
CA LYS A 142 -11.21 -7.81 8.51
C LYS A 142 -9.87 -7.06 8.45
N TYR A 143 -9.55 -6.34 9.52
CA TYR A 143 -8.39 -5.46 9.59
C TYR A 143 -7.52 -5.78 10.80
N ARG A 144 -6.21 -5.57 10.65
CA ARG A 144 -5.21 -5.59 11.74
C ARG A 144 -4.14 -4.53 11.48
N LEU A 145 -3.43 -4.14 12.53
CA LEU A 145 -2.24 -3.30 12.41
C LEU A 145 -0.97 -4.15 12.40
N PRO A 146 -0.06 -3.95 11.43
CA PRO A 146 1.27 -4.54 11.46
C PRO A 146 2.06 -4.09 12.69
N GLU A 147 3.03 -4.90 13.14
CA GLU A 147 3.84 -4.60 14.33
C GLU A 147 4.59 -3.26 14.22
N THR A 148 5.05 -2.91 13.01
CA THR A 148 5.72 -1.64 12.73
C THR A 148 4.80 -0.44 13.00
N VAL A 149 3.50 -0.58 12.71
CA VAL A 149 2.49 0.44 12.96
C VAL A 149 2.14 0.51 14.45
N ILE A 150 2.04 -0.63 15.13
CA ILE A 150 1.85 -0.67 16.59
C ILE A 150 3.00 0.04 17.32
N ALA A 151 4.25 -0.23 16.92
CA ALA A 151 5.41 0.45 17.47
C ALA A 151 5.34 1.97 17.25
N ALA A 152 4.87 2.42 16.07
CA ALA A 152 4.68 3.83 15.78
C ALA A 152 3.58 4.47 16.64
N LEU A 153 2.45 3.79 16.87
CA LEU A 153 1.37 4.29 17.72
C LEU A 153 1.84 4.50 19.18
N LYS A 154 2.62 3.56 19.72
CA LYS A 154 3.23 3.67 21.05
C LYS A 154 4.21 4.83 21.13
N ALA A 155 5.06 4.99 20.12
CA ALA A 155 6.03 6.09 20.05
C ALA A 155 5.36 7.47 20.03
N GLU A 156 4.21 7.59 19.35
CA GLU A 156 3.43 8.83 19.26
C GLU A 156 2.38 8.99 20.38
N LYS A 157 2.40 8.12 21.39
CA LYS A 157 1.47 8.13 22.54
C LYS A 157 0.00 8.17 22.10
N ILE A 158 -0.31 7.39 21.07
CA ILE A 158 -1.68 7.23 20.57
C ILE A 158 -2.41 6.12 21.31
N CYS A 159 -1.68 5.05 21.65
CA CYS A 159 -2.07 3.95 22.52
C CYS A 159 -0.99 3.71 23.57
#